data_AF-A0A418Y975-F1
#
_entry.id   AF-A0A418Y975-F1
#
_cell.length_a   1.000
_cell.length_b   1.000
_cell.length_c   1.000
_cell.angle_alpha   90.00
_cell.angle_beta   90.00
_cell.angle_gamma   90.00
#
_symmetry.space_group_name_H-M   'P 1'
#
loop_
_entity.id
_entity.type
_entity.pdbx_description
1 polymer ?
#
loop_
_entity_poly.entity_id
_entity_poly.type
_entity_poly.pdbx_seq_one_letter_code
_entity_poly.pdbx_strand_id
1 'polypeptide(L)'
;MRYLIFLTCLFSFQVYAADGSAFFSEIGQLIQDIRDFFTIEIPDLISRIIAYMLEFVVYAKVVSMLFMMQLASDVAGHILNDLNITQHISTALTALPTDVAYFASRLRLPDCIMFLFECYMTRFVLNMVGW
;
A
#
# COMPACT_ATOMS: atom_id res chain seq x y z
N MET A 1 -28.92 -28.21 -21.47
CA MET A 1 -29.19 -28.45 -22.92
C MET A 1 -30.19 -27.48 -23.54
N ARG A 2 -31.22 -26.99 -22.83
CA ARG A 2 -32.23 -26.07 -23.39
C ARG A 2 -31.70 -24.68 -23.81
N TYR A 3 -30.64 -24.18 -23.17
CA TYR A 3 -30.02 -22.88 -23.50
C TYR A 3 -28.93 -22.96 -24.58
N LEU A 4 -28.45 -24.16 -24.90
CA LEU A 4 -27.46 -24.38 -25.98
C LEU A 4 -28.09 -24.26 -27.37
N ILE A 5 -29.34 -24.71 -27.52
CA ILE A 5 -30.10 -24.63 -28.79
C ILE A 5 -30.43 -23.17 -29.15
N PHE A 6 -30.61 -22.30 -28.15
CA PHE A 6 -30.87 -20.88 -28.38
C PHE A 6 -29.61 -20.10 -28.80
N LEU A 7 -28.43 -20.51 -28.30
CA LEU A 7 -27.15 -19.91 -28.68
C LEU A 7 -26.78 -20.21 -30.15
N THR A 8 -27.14 -21.39 -30.65
CA THR A 8 -26.89 -21.81 -32.04
C THR A 8 -27.82 -21.16 -33.07
N CYS A 9 -28.91 -20.50 -32.65
CA CYS A 9 -29.79 -19.74 -33.54
C CYS A 9 -29.40 -18.25 -33.71
N LEU A 10 -28.49 -17.72 -32.88
CA LEU A 10 -28.00 -16.34 -32.99
C LEU A 10 -26.87 -16.21 -34.03
N PHE A 11 -26.18 -17.30 -34.38
CA PHE A 11 -25.32 -17.39 -35.55
C PHE A 11 -26.13 -17.97 -36.71
N SER A 12 -26.79 -17.09 -37.47
CA SER A 12 -27.64 -17.46 -38.60
C SER A 12 -26.92 -18.35 -39.61
N PHE A 13 -27.33 -19.62 -39.68
CA PHE A 13 -26.89 -20.66 -40.64
C PHE A 13 -27.29 -20.39 -42.11
N GLN A 14 -27.82 -19.20 -42.43
CA GLN A 14 -28.41 -18.90 -43.74
C GLN A 14 -27.43 -18.30 -44.76
N VAL A 15 -26.18 -17.99 -44.40
CA VAL A 15 -25.21 -17.35 -45.30
C VAL A 15 -24.26 -18.35 -46.00
N TYR A 16 -24.15 -19.61 -45.54
CA TYR A 16 -23.06 -20.51 -45.99
C TYR A 16 -23.47 -21.82 -46.68
N ALA A 17 -24.73 -21.98 -47.09
CA ALA A 17 -25.16 -23.17 -47.83
C ALA A 17 -24.71 -23.19 -49.32
N ALA A 18 -23.92 -22.22 -49.77
CA ALA A 18 -23.48 -22.12 -51.17
C ALA A 18 -22.09 -22.70 -51.45
N ASP A 19 -21.20 -22.79 -50.45
CA ASP A 19 -19.85 -23.34 -50.63
C ASP A 19 -19.35 -23.97 -49.33
N GLY A 20 -19.31 -25.31 -49.29
CA GLY A 20 -18.94 -26.07 -48.09
C GLY A 20 -17.53 -25.76 -47.59
N SER A 21 -16.64 -25.24 -48.45
CA SER A 21 -15.28 -24.86 -48.09
C SER A 21 -15.22 -23.68 -47.09
N ALA A 22 -16.14 -22.71 -47.20
CA ALA A 22 -16.17 -21.54 -46.33
C ALA A 22 -16.71 -21.85 -44.93
N PHE A 23 -17.69 -22.76 -44.82
CA PHE A 23 -18.21 -23.24 -43.53
C PHE A 23 -17.15 -23.96 -42.68
N PHE A 24 -16.33 -24.81 -43.29
CA PHE A 24 -15.23 -25.47 -42.58
C PHE A 24 -14.11 -24.50 -42.18
N SER A 25 -13.90 -23.43 -42.95
CA SER A 25 -12.95 -22.37 -42.60
C SER A 25 -13.42 -21.54 -41.40
N GLU A 26 -14.70 -21.16 -41.34
CA GLU A 26 -15.25 -20.40 -40.20
C GLU A 26 -15.31 -21.24 -38.92
N ILE A 27 -15.67 -22.54 -39.02
CA ILE A 27 -15.60 -23.45 -37.86
C ILE A 27 -14.15 -23.65 -37.42
N GLY A 28 -13.21 -23.72 -38.36
CA GLY A 28 -11.78 -23.79 -38.06
C GLY A 28 -11.29 -22.57 -37.29
N GLN A 29 -11.73 -21.38 -37.69
CA GLN A 29 -11.42 -20.12 -37.01
C GLN A 29 -12.06 -20.04 -35.62
N LEU A 30 -13.34 -20.39 -35.47
CA LEU A 30 -13.98 -20.43 -34.14
C LEU A 30 -13.29 -21.41 -33.17
N ILE A 31 -12.80 -22.56 -33.66
CA ILE A 31 -12.04 -23.50 -32.83
C ILE A 31 -10.65 -22.95 -32.47
N GLN A 32 -10.00 -22.20 -33.37
CA GLN A 32 -8.76 -21.49 -33.07
C GLN A 32 -8.98 -20.37 -32.06
N ASP A 33 -10.01 -19.54 -32.25
CA ASP A 33 -10.34 -18.44 -31.34
C ASP A 33 -10.68 -18.95 -29.93
N ILE A 34 -11.45 -20.05 -29.81
CA ILE A 34 -11.72 -20.68 -28.52
C ILE A 34 -10.45 -21.23 -27.90
N ARG A 35 -9.57 -21.88 -28.69
CA ARG A 35 -8.29 -22.37 -28.19
C ARG A 35 -7.45 -21.20 -27.67
N ASP A 36 -7.31 -20.14 -28.47
CA ASP A 36 -6.45 -19.00 -28.17
C ASP A 36 -6.98 -18.20 -26.98
N PHE A 37 -8.30 -18.05 -26.85
CA PHE A 37 -8.93 -17.51 -25.64
C PHE A 37 -8.52 -18.28 -24.39
N PHE A 38 -8.56 -19.61 -24.43
CA PHE A 38 -8.16 -20.44 -23.28
C PHE A 38 -6.65 -20.51 -23.04
N THR A 39 -5.83 -20.48 -24.09
CA THR A 39 -4.37 -20.66 -23.98
C THR A 39 -3.57 -19.37 -23.84
N ILE A 40 -4.11 -18.22 -24.26
CA ILE A 40 -3.36 -16.95 -24.34
C ILE A 40 -4.03 -15.86 -23.52
N GLU A 41 -5.34 -15.64 -23.69
CA GLU A 41 -6.01 -14.50 -23.05
C GLU A 41 -6.21 -14.68 -21.54
N ILE A 42 -6.67 -15.86 -21.10
CA ILE A 42 -6.84 -16.17 -19.67
C ILE A 42 -5.53 -16.02 -18.87
N PRO A 43 -4.38 -16.59 -19.28
CA PRO A 43 -3.14 -16.42 -18.52
C PRO A 43 -2.61 -14.98 -18.50
N ASP A 44 -2.82 -14.19 -19.56
CA ASP A 44 -2.42 -12.78 -19.57
C ASP A 44 -3.25 -11.95 -18.58
N LEU A 45 -4.57 -12.19 -18.50
CA LEU A 45 -5.44 -11.56 -17.51
C LEU A 45 -5.01 -11.89 -16.08
N ILE A 46 -4.64 -13.15 -15.80
CA ILE A 46 -4.16 -13.55 -14.47
C ILE A 46 -2.86 -12.82 -14.13
N SER A 47 -1.91 -12.75 -15.07
CA SER A 47 -0.65 -12.01 -14.90
C SER A 47 -0.90 -10.54 -14.57
N ARG A 48 -1.80 -9.89 -15.31
CA ARG A 48 -2.17 -8.49 -15.09
C ARG A 48 -2.86 -8.26 -13.73
N ILE A 49 -3.73 -9.18 -13.30
CA ILE A 49 -4.38 -9.10 -11.98
C ILE A 49 -3.35 -9.26 -10.86
N ILE A 50 -2.40 -10.19 -10.99
CA ILE A 50 -1.32 -10.35 -10.00
C ILE A 50 -0.44 -9.11 -9.93
N ALA A 51 -0.12 -8.50 -11.08
CA ALA A 51 0.65 -7.26 -11.12
C ALA A 51 -0.09 -6.12 -10.38
N TYR A 52 -1.39 -5.95 -10.63
CA TYR A 52 -2.21 -4.95 -9.93
C TYR A 52 -2.34 -5.24 -8.43
N MET A 53 -2.49 -6.51 -8.05
CA MET A 53 -2.52 -6.92 -6.65
C MET A 53 -1.21 -6.59 -5.93
N LEU A 54 -0.06 -6.80 -6.58
CA LEU A 54 1.25 -6.48 -6.03
C LEU A 54 1.43 -4.96 -5.84
N GLU A 55 1.00 -4.16 -6.82
CA GLU A 55 0.99 -2.69 -6.71
C GLU A 55 0.15 -2.24 -5.51
N PHE A 56 -1.05 -2.81 -5.35
CA PHE A 56 -1.92 -2.51 -4.21
C PHE A 56 -1.29 -2.89 -2.87
N VAL A 57 -0.63 -4.05 -2.78
CA VAL A 57 0.08 -4.49 -1.56
C VAL A 57 1.23 -3.54 -1.21
N VAL A 58 1.99 -3.07 -2.20
CA VAL A 58 3.06 -2.08 -1.97
C VAL A 58 2.48 -0.77 -1.45
N TYR A 59 1.41 -0.27 -2.09
CA TYR A 59 0.73 0.94 -1.63
C TYR A 59 0.21 0.80 -0.19
N ALA A 60 -0.49 -0.30 0.11
CA ALA A 60 -0.99 -0.58 1.46
C ALA A 60 0.15 -0.65 2.49
N LYS A 61 1.29 -1.25 2.13
CA LYS A 61 2.47 -1.31 3.00
C LYS A 61 3.00 0.09 3.33
N VAL A 62 3.14 0.97 2.34
CA VAL A 62 3.59 2.36 2.55
C VAL A 62 2.62 3.15 3.42
N VAL A 63 1.31 3.00 3.20
CA VAL A 63 0.29 3.66 4.04
C VAL A 63 0.37 3.16 5.47
N SER A 64 0.55 1.85 5.68
CA SER A 64 0.70 1.29 7.02
C SER A 64 1.96 1.77 7.73
N MET A 65 3.08 1.97 7.03
CA MET A 65 4.30 2.58 7.60
C MET A 65 4.02 3.98 8.14
N LEU A 66 3.31 4.82 7.37
CA LEU A 66 2.99 6.18 7.78
C LEU A 66 2.06 6.21 9.00
N PHE A 67 1.06 5.33 9.02
CA PHE A 67 0.17 5.21 10.17
C PHE A 67 0.92 4.76 11.43
N MET A 68 1.80 3.77 11.31
CA MET A 68 2.62 3.31 12.43
C MET A 68 3.58 4.38 12.94
N MET A 69 4.11 5.23 12.07
CA MET A 69 4.95 6.36 12.48
C MET A 69 4.18 7.36 13.36
N GLN A 70 2.94 7.67 13.01
CA GLN A 70 2.09 8.56 13.82
C GLN A 70 1.73 7.92 15.17
N LEU A 71 1.36 6.65 15.16
CA LEU A 71 1.07 5.91 16.39
C LEU A 71 2.31 5.85 17.30
N ALA A 72 3.49 5.61 16.72
CA ALA A 72 4.74 5.56 17.46
C ALA A 72 5.10 6.92 18.08
N SER A 73 4.83 8.05 17.41
CA SER A 73 5.05 9.38 18.00
C SER A 73 4.11 9.65 19.16
N ASP A 74 2.84 9.25 19.06
CA ASP A 74 1.88 9.44 20.15
C ASP A 74 2.27 8.64 21.40
N VAL A 75 2.64 7.36 21.20
CA VAL A 75 3.14 6.50 22.29
C VAL A 75 4.44 7.04 22.88
N ALA A 76 5.36 7.55 22.05
CA ALA A 76 6.59 8.19 22.53
C ALA A 76 6.30 9.42 23.41
N GLY A 77 5.33 10.25 23.02
CA GLY A 77 4.87 11.38 23.83
C GLY A 77 4.32 10.95 25.19
N HIS A 78 3.52 9.89 25.23
CA HIS A 78 3.03 9.33 26.50
C HIS A 78 4.17 8.84 27.40
N ILE A 79 5.13 8.08 26.85
CA ILE A 79 6.28 7.58 27.62
C ILE A 79 7.13 8.71 28.18
N LEU A 80 7.37 9.78 27.41
CA LEU A 80 8.15 10.93 27.87
C LEU A 80 7.45 11.71 29.00
N ASN A 81 6.12 11.80 28.95
CA ASN A 81 5.32 12.39 30.03
C ASN A 81 5.37 11.54 31.30
N ASP A 82 5.27 10.22 31.17
CA ASP A 82 5.37 9.29 32.30
C ASP A 82 6.76 9.32 32.95
N LEU A 83 7.82 9.50 32.15
CA LEU A 83 9.20 9.68 32.62
C LEU A 83 9.50 11.09 33.17
N ASN A 84 8.53 12.01 33.11
CA ASN A 84 8.64 13.37 33.62
C ASN A 84 9.86 14.15 33.08
N ILE A 85 10.26 13.90 31.82
CA ILE A 85 11.46 14.48 31.21
C ILE A 85 11.44 16.01 31.22
N THR A 86 10.26 16.63 31.14
CA THR A 86 10.08 18.09 31.23
C THR A 86 10.61 18.67 32.56
N GLN A 87 10.43 17.96 33.68
CA GLN A 87 10.91 18.39 34.99
C GLN A 87 12.43 18.28 35.10
N HIS A 88 13.01 17.23 34.49
CA HIS A 88 14.45 17.05 34.42
C HIS A 88 15.12 18.14 33.58
N ILE A 89 14.52 18.53 32.46
CA ILE A 89 15.02 19.65 31.62
C ILE A 89 14.88 20.98 32.37
N SER A 90 13.77 21.23 33.06
CA SER A 90 13.57 22.44 33.86
C SER A 90 14.61 22.58 34.97
N THR A 91 14.92 21.48 35.67
CA THR A 91 15.95 21.44 36.72
C THR A 91 17.36 21.64 36.16
N ALA A 92 17.65 21.11 34.96
CA ALA A 92 18.92 21.36 34.29
C ALA A 92 19.06 22.83 33.83
N LEU A 93 17.95 23.48 33.46
CA LEU A 93 17.95 24.88 33.05
C LEU A 93 18.18 25.84 34.23
N THR A 94 17.65 25.53 35.40
CA THR A 94 17.87 26.33 36.61
C THR A 94 19.26 26.16 37.19
N ALA A 95 19.94 25.05 36.86
CA ALA A 95 21.35 24.85 37.19
C ALA A 95 22.32 25.64 36.29
N LEU A 96 21.84 26.23 35.18
CA LEU A 96 22.67 27.05 34.30
C LEU A 96 22.88 28.47 34.87
N PRO A 97 24.07 29.07 34.67
CA PRO A 97 24.31 30.49 34.96
C PRO A 97 23.33 31.38 34.19
N THR A 98 22.87 32.46 34.83
CA THR A 98 21.75 33.30 34.38
C THR A 98 21.90 33.84 32.95
N ASP A 99 23.12 34.22 32.55
CA ASP A 99 23.40 34.71 31.19
C ASP A 99 23.28 33.61 30.13
N VAL A 100 23.69 32.38 30.48
CA VAL A 100 23.60 31.21 29.59
C VAL A 100 22.16 30.71 29.51
N ALA A 101 21.42 30.75 30.61
CA ALA A 101 19.99 30.41 30.64
C ALA A 101 19.14 31.39 29.81
N TYR A 102 19.48 32.68 29.82
CA TYR A 102 18.83 33.68 28.98
C TYR A 102 19.08 33.43 27.49
N PHE A 103 20.32 33.08 27.12
CA PHE A 103 20.65 32.75 25.74
C PHE A 103 20.01 31.42 25.29
N ALA A 104 19.99 30.42 26.17
CA ALA A 104 19.37 29.11 25.91
C ALA A 104 17.84 29.20 25.74
N SER A 105 17.16 30.04 26.52
CA SER A 105 15.72 30.27 26.34
C SER A 105 15.41 30.98 25.02
N ARG A 106 16.25 31.94 24.61
CA ARG A 106 16.11 32.64 23.32
C ARG A 106 16.37 31.73 22.12
N LEU A 107 17.25 30.74 22.26
CA LEU A 107 17.51 29.69 21.28
C LEU A 107 16.47 28.57 21.28
N ARG A 108 15.51 28.58 22.22
CA ARG A 108 14.55 27.48 22.43
C ARG A 108 15.23 26.12 22.59
N LEU A 109 16.43 26.13 23.18
CA LEU A 109 17.24 24.95 23.46
C LEU A 109 16.47 23.87 24.27
N PRO A 110 15.62 24.22 25.26
CA PRO A 110 14.79 23.25 25.97
C PRO A 110 13.81 22.52 25.05
N ASP A 111 13.13 23.25 24.17
CA ASP A 111 12.17 22.70 23.21
C ASP A 111 12.88 21.75 22.23
N CYS A 112 14.08 22.13 21.78
CA CYS A 112 14.90 21.28 20.89
C CYS A 112 15.35 19.97 21.55
N ILE A 113 15.72 20.01 22.83
CA ILE A 113 16.10 18.81 23.58
C ILE A 113 14.89 17.90 23.75
N MET A 114 13.72 18.47 24.07
CA MET A 114 12.49 17.69 24.23
C MET A 114 12.08 17.01 22.91
N PHE A 115 12.16 17.74 21.80
CA PHE A 115 11.93 17.18 20.46
C PHE A 115 12.94 16.07 20.10
N LEU A 116 14.21 16.21 20.47
CA LEU A 116 15.22 15.18 20.23
C LEU A 116 14.89 13.89 20.98
N PHE A 117 14.46 14.00 22.25
CA PHE A 117 14.00 12.84 23.02
C PHE A 117 12.75 12.21 22.41
N GLU A 118 11.80 13.01 21.91
CA GLU A 118 10.60 12.52 21.23
C GLU A 118 10.94 11.74 19.97
N CYS A 119 11.86 12.24 19.13
CA CYS A 119 12.35 11.50 17.97
C CYS A 119 13.07 10.20 18.35
N TYR A 120 13.89 10.23 19.41
CA TYR A 120 14.61 9.03 19.86
C TYR A 120 13.65 7.96 20.38
N MET A 121 12.67 8.35 21.19
CA MET A 121 11.64 7.45 21.70
C MET A 121 10.73 6.92 20.59
N THR A 122 10.35 7.76 19.62
CA THR A 122 9.59 7.33 18.44
C THR A 122 10.35 6.26 17.67
N ARG A 123 11.66 6.43 17.46
CA ARG A 123 12.52 5.41 16.82
C ARG A 123 12.60 4.12 17.64
N PHE A 124 12.68 4.22 18.95
CA PHE A 124 12.67 3.06 19.84
C PHE A 124 11.34 2.28 19.74
N VAL A 125 10.22 3.00 19.75
CA VAL A 125 8.88 2.39 19.61
C VAL A 125 8.73 1.73 18.23
N LEU A 126 9.17 2.38 17.14
CA LEU A 126 9.13 1.79 15.80
C LEU A 126 9.92 0.47 15.71
N ASN A 127 11.15 0.46 16.23
CA ASN A 127 11.96 -0.77 16.31
C ASN A 127 11.27 -1.88 17.13
N MET A 128 10.57 -1.52 18.21
CA MET A 128 9.84 -2.47 19.06
C MET A 128 8.59 -3.04 18.37
N VAL A 129 7.92 -2.25 17.54
CA VAL A 129 6.76 -2.69 16.72
C VAL A 129 7.22 -3.59 15.57
N GLY A 130 8.53 -3.70 15.31
CA GLY A 130 9.10 -4.61 14.32
C GLY A 130 9.15 -4.03 12.91
N TRP A 131 9.18 -2.70 12.80
CA TRP A 131 9.40 -1.96 11.56
C TRP A 131 10.82 -1.40 11.50
#